data_AF-A0A4U5LUS7-F1
#
_entry.id   AF-A0A4U5LUS7-F1
#
_cell.length_a   1.000
_cell.length_b   1.000
_cell.length_c   1.000
_cell.angle_alpha   90.00
_cell.angle_beta   90.00
_cell.angle_gamma   90.00
#
_symmetry.space_group_name_H-M   'P 1'
#
loop_
_entity.id
_entity.type
_entity.pdbx_description
1 polymer ?
#
loop_
_entity_poly.entity_id
_entity_poly.type
_entity_poly.pdbx_seq_one_letter_code
_entity_poly.pdbx_strand_id
1 'polypeptide(L)'
;MIATESASAFLFLPAIPYAVLITLFYLQTDGFDNTSHGYSILKTLPVLALAVITYYRATMIRERERQFHALALLCGAIGDFLIGASSSAFVLGALAFGVGHVCYMI
;
A
#
# COMPACT_ATOMS: atom_id res chain seq x y z
N MET A 1 -31.89 6.62 1.32
CA MET A 1 -31.30 5.39 0.74
C MET A 1 -30.38 5.78 -0.43
N ILE A 2 -29.36 6.63 -0.18
CA ILE A 2 -28.46 7.21 -1.21
C ILE A 2 -26.97 7.00 -0.85
N ALA A 3 -26.66 6.59 0.39
CA ALA A 3 -25.29 6.50 0.89
C ALA A 3 -24.50 5.28 0.39
N THR A 4 -25.18 4.20 -0.04
CA THR A 4 -24.52 2.93 -0.40
C THR A 4 -23.91 2.94 -1.79
N GLU A 5 -24.52 3.60 -2.78
CA GLU A 5 -24.00 3.63 -4.15
C GLU A 5 -22.70 4.45 -4.26
N SER A 6 -22.61 5.53 -3.48
CA SER A 6 -21.43 6.39 -3.37
C SER A 6 -20.20 5.61 -2.88
N ALA A 7 -20.35 4.77 -1.86
CA ALA A 7 -19.24 3.99 -1.29
C ALA A 7 -18.73 2.93 -2.27
N SER A 8 -19.61 2.24 -3.00
CA SER A 8 -19.23 1.27 -4.03
C SER A 8 -18.50 1.94 -5.19
N ALA A 9 -19.01 3.05 -5.72
CA ALA A 9 -18.34 3.79 -6.79
C ALA A 9 -16.98 4.34 -6.36
N PHE A 10 -16.87 4.81 -5.10
CA PHE A 10 -15.62 5.29 -4.53
C PHE A 10 -14.56 4.20 -4.32
N LEU A 11 -14.97 2.93 -4.15
CA LEU A 11 -14.07 1.78 -4.09
C LEU A 11 -13.68 1.26 -5.49
N PHE A 12 -14.63 1.25 -6.44
CA PHE A 12 -14.38 0.80 -7.81
C PHE A 12 -13.47 1.75 -8.60
N LEU A 13 -13.64 3.06 -8.42
CA LEU A 13 -12.87 4.08 -9.13
C LEU A 13 -11.34 3.98 -8.92
N PRO A 14 -10.82 3.75 -7.69
CA PRO A 14 -9.40 3.47 -7.46
C PRO A 14 -9.02 2.00 -7.69
N ALA A 15 -9.95 1.04 -7.57
CA ALA A 15 -9.65 -0.38 -7.76
C ALA A 15 -9.23 -0.71 -9.20
N ILE A 16 -9.83 -0.06 -10.21
CA ILE A 16 -9.47 -0.26 -11.62
C ILE A 16 -8.02 0.15 -11.91
N PRO A 17 -7.58 1.41 -11.64
CA PRO A 17 -6.19 1.79 -11.86
C PRO A 17 -5.23 0.97 -10.99
N TYR A 18 -5.64 0.56 -9.79
CA TYR A 18 -4.85 -0.32 -8.94
C TYR A 18 -4.64 -1.71 -9.56
N ALA A 19 -5.68 -2.35 -10.08
CA ALA A 19 -5.59 -3.65 -10.76
C ALA A 19 -4.73 -3.58 -12.04
N VAL A 20 -4.82 -2.47 -12.77
CA VAL A 20 -3.97 -2.19 -13.94
C VAL A 20 -2.50 -2.07 -13.52
N LEU A 21 -2.21 -1.32 -12.45
CA LEU A 21 -0.84 -1.18 -11.93
C LEU A 21 -0.26 -2.52 -11.46
N ILE A 22 -1.05 -3.36 -10.79
CA ILE A 22 -0.62 -4.72 -10.41
C ILE A 22 -0.31 -5.56 -11.65
N THR A 23 -1.17 -5.50 -12.67
CA THR A 23 -1.00 -6.27 -13.90
C THR A 23 0.24 -5.82 -14.68
N LEU A 24 0.44 -4.51 -14.81
CA LEU A 24 1.65 -3.95 -15.42
C LEU A 24 2.90 -4.34 -14.64
N PHE A 25 2.83 -4.34 -13.30
CA PHE A 25 3.93 -4.78 -12.45
C PHE A 25 4.22 -6.27 -12.62
N TYR A 26 3.20 -7.13 -12.70
CA TYR A 26 3.35 -8.55 -13.00
C TYR A 26 4.07 -8.79 -14.35
N LEU A 27 3.64 -8.07 -15.40
CA LEU A 27 4.25 -8.16 -16.72
C LEU A 27 5.69 -7.63 -16.74
N GLN A 28 5.96 -6.53 -16.02
CA GLN A 28 7.29 -5.91 -15.98
C GLN A 28 8.31 -6.71 -15.17
N THR A 29 7.84 -7.52 -14.22
CA THR A 29 8.69 -8.33 -13.33
C THR A 29 8.74 -9.81 -13.74
N ASP A 30 8.23 -10.17 -14.92
CA ASP A 30 8.15 -11.55 -15.40
C ASP A 30 7.51 -12.49 -14.35
N GLY A 31 6.35 -12.07 -13.83
CA GLY A 31 5.64 -12.82 -12.80
C GLY A 31 6.17 -12.63 -11.38
N PHE A 32 6.73 -11.45 -11.07
CA PHE A 32 7.38 -11.09 -9.79
C PHE A 32 8.75 -11.73 -9.54
N ASP A 33 9.34 -12.41 -10.52
CA ASP A 33 10.64 -13.08 -10.37
C ASP A 33 11.85 -12.20 -10.72
N ASN A 34 11.66 -11.15 -11.53
CA ASN A 34 12.72 -10.25 -11.97
C ASN A 34 12.58 -8.83 -11.40
N THR A 35 12.43 -8.73 -10.09
CA THR A 35 12.33 -7.45 -9.38
C THR A 35 13.71 -6.85 -9.13
N SER A 36 14.03 -5.74 -9.82
CA SER A 36 15.25 -4.99 -9.52
C SER A 36 15.14 -4.29 -8.16
N HIS A 37 16.17 -4.42 -7.31
CA HIS A 37 16.19 -3.78 -5.98
C HIS A 37 15.93 -2.26 -6.03
N GLY A 38 16.36 -1.57 -7.09
CA GLY A 38 16.12 -0.14 -7.27
C GLY A 38 14.65 0.22 -7.47
N TYR A 39 13.90 -0.59 -8.21
CA TYR A 39 12.46 -0.36 -8.43
C TYR A 39 11.66 -0.55 -7.14
N SER A 40 11.98 -1.58 -6.36
CA SER A 40 11.32 -1.89 -5.08
C SER A 40 11.49 -0.77 -4.06
N ILE A 41 12.66 -0.12 -4.04
CA ILE A 41 12.92 1.08 -3.25
C ILE A 41 12.07 2.26 -3.74
N LEU A 42 12.05 2.51 -5.05
CA LEU A 42 11.31 3.64 -5.64
C LEU A 42 9.79 3.52 -5.44
N LYS A 43 9.25 2.30 -5.48
CA LYS A 43 7.83 2.04 -5.21
C LYS A 43 7.46 2.21 -3.73
N THR A 44 8.36 1.82 -2.83
CA THR A 44 8.15 1.90 -1.38
C THR A 44 8.25 3.33 -0.83
N LEU A 45 9.14 4.15 -1.41
CA LEU A 45 9.42 5.52 -0.98
C LEU A 45 8.17 6.41 -0.76
N PRO A 46 7.20 6.49 -1.69
CA PRO A 46 6.00 7.32 -1.49
C PRO A 46 5.14 6.84 -0.31
N VAL A 47 5.00 5.53 -0.09
CA VAL A 47 4.23 4.98 1.04
C VAL A 47 4.95 5.25 2.37
N LEU A 48 6.28 5.11 2.38
CA LEU A 48 7.10 5.44 3.54
C LEU A 48 7.04 6.94 3.87
N ALA A 49 7.13 7.81 2.86
CA ALA A 49 6.97 9.25 3.03
C ALA A 49 5.59 9.59 3.59
N LEU A 50 4.53 8.93 3.11
CA LEU A 50 3.18 9.11 3.63
C LEU A 50 3.06 8.68 5.10
N ALA A 51 3.72 7.59 5.50
CA ALA A 51 3.77 7.15 6.89
C ALA A 51 4.41 8.21 7.80
N VAL A 52 5.54 8.78 7.37
CA VAL A 52 6.27 9.84 8.10
C VAL A 52 5.43 11.11 8.21
N ILE A 53 4.87 11.59 7.10
CA ILE A 53 4.00 12.78 7.05
C ILE A 53 2.79 12.59 7.97
N THR A 54 2.18 11.41 7.93
CA THR A 54 1.06 11.05 8.81
C THR A 54 1.47 11.10 10.27
N TYR A 55 2.67 10.62 10.63
CA TYR A 55 3.16 10.67 12.01
C TYR A 55 3.37 12.09 12.55
N TYR A 56 3.94 13.01 11.74
CA TYR A 56 4.35 14.36 12.16
C TYR A 56 3.24 15.45 12.13
N ARG A 57 1.96 15.06 12.15
CA ARG A 57 0.77 15.95 12.20
C ARG A 57 0.45 16.73 10.92
N ALA A 58 0.96 16.34 9.75
CA ALA A 58 0.56 16.96 8.48
C ALA A 58 -0.78 16.41 7.93
N THR A 59 -1.70 16.02 8.81
CA THR A 59 -2.97 15.38 8.44
C THR A 59 -4.11 15.91 9.31
N MET A 60 -5.34 15.85 8.80
CA MET A 60 -6.57 16.20 9.53
C MET A 60 -7.00 15.11 10.55
N ILE A 61 -6.18 14.08 10.75
CA ILE A 61 -6.50 12.89 11.57
C ILE A 61 -6.31 13.21 13.05
N ARG A 62 -7.21 12.69 13.91
CA ARG A 62 -7.09 12.83 15.37
C ARG A 62 -5.78 12.24 15.86
N GLU A 63 -5.14 12.92 16.82
CA GLU A 63 -3.83 12.53 17.34
C GLU A 63 -3.75 11.09 17.88
N ARG A 64 -4.87 10.57 18.41
CA ARG A 64 -4.97 9.20 18.93
C ARG A 64 -4.93 8.11 17.84
N GLU A 65 -5.49 8.40 16.67
CA GLU A 65 -5.57 7.49 15.52
C GLU A 65 -4.33 7.63 14.63
N ARG A 66 -3.69 8.80 14.65
CA ARG A 66 -2.53 9.15 13.82
C ARG A 66 -1.36 8.17 13.95
N GLN A 67 -1.03 7.75 15.16
CA GLN A 67 0.07 6.81 15.39
C GLN A 67 -0.26 5.42 14.84
N PHE A 68 -1.53 5.01 14.94
CA PHE A 68 -1.99 3.73 14.41
C PHE A 68 -1.97 3.74 12.88
N HIS A 69 -2.50 4.78 12.22
CA HIS A 69 -2.44 4.91 10.77
C HIS A 69 -0.99 5.03 10.25
N ALA A 70 -0.11 5.76 10.94
CA ALA A 70 1.30 5.83 10.57
C ALA A 70 2.00 4.46 10.67
N LEU A 71 1.69 3.67 11.71
CA LEU A 71 2.21 2.31 11.86
C LEU A 71 1.64 1.38 10.77
N ALA A 72 0.36 1.49 10.46
CA ALA A 72 -0.30 0.74 9.40
C ALA A 72 0.30 1.04 8.02
N LEU A 73 0.56 2.32 7.72
CA LEU A 73 1.26 2.76 6.51
C LEU A 73 2.71 2.28 6.47
N LEU A 74 3.41 2.25 7.60
CA LEU A 74 4.77 1.71 7.70
C LEU A 74 4.79 0.21 7.42
N CYS A 75 3.87 -0.57 7.99
CA CYS A 75 3.69 -1.98 7.67
C CYS A 75 3.34 -2.19 6.19
N GLY A 76 2.50 -1.32 5.61
CA GLY A 76 2.22 -1.27 4.18
C GLY A 76 3.49 -1.10 3.35
N ALA A 77 4.32 -0.11 3.68
CA ALA A 77 5.58 0.16 3.00
C ALA A 77 6.56 -1.03 3.10
N ILE A 78 6.69 -1.64 4.28
CA ILE A 78 7.53 -2.83 4.48
C ILE A 78 7.02 -4.00 3.63
N GLY A 79 5.70 -4.22 3.59
CA GLY A 79 5.10 -5.24 2.74
C GLY A 79 5.39 -5.03 1.25
N ASP A 80 5.24 -3.79 0.77
CA ASP A 80 5.49 -3.44 -0.63
C ASP A 80 6.98 -3.60 -1.00
N PHE A 81 7.88 -3.30 -0.07
CA PHE A 81 9.31 -3.57 -0.23
C PHE A 81 9.61 -5.06 -0.32
N LEU A 82 9.03 -5.88 0.56
CA LEU A 82 9.27 -7.33 0.60
C LEU A 82 8.75 -8.03 -0.65
N ILE A 83 7.61 -7.60 -1.20
CA ILE A 83 7.06 -8.09 -2.47
C ILE A 83 8.08 -7.87 -3.61
N GLY A 84 8.78 -6.73 -3.61
CA GLY A 84 9.77 -6.39 -4.62
C GLY A 84 11.20 -6.85 -4.31
N ALA A 85 11.50 -7.35 -3.12
CA ALA A 85 12.88 -7.66 -2.72
C ALA A 85 13.27 -9.13 -2.98
N SER A 86 12.31 -10.05 -2.87
CA SER A 86 12.56 -11.48 -3.07
C SER A 86 11.25 -12.22 -3.36
N SER A 87 11.28 -13.13 -4.34
CA SER A 87 10.18 -14.04 -4.64
C SER A 87 9.80 -14.94 -3.46
N SER A 88 10.77 -15.29 -2.59
CA SER A 88 10.50 -16.06 -1.36
C SER A 88 9.78 -15.26 -0.26
N ALA A 89 9.89 -13.93 -0.29
CA ALA A 89 9.26 -13.02 0.67
C ALA A 89 7.91 -12.48 0.17
N PHE A 90 7.50 -12.83 -1.05
CA PHE A 90 6.30 -12.31 -1.70
C PHE A 90 5.04 -12.50 -0.85
N VAL A 91 4.78 -13.72 -0.36
CA VAL A 91 3.57 -14.04 0.42
C VAL A 91 3.55 -13.26 1.74
N LEU A 92 4.69 -13.20 2.43
CA LEU A 92 4.82 -12.45 3.68
C LEU A 92 4.63 -10.95 3.45
N GLY A 93 5.22 -10.42 2.37
CA GLY A 93 5.08 -9.02 1.96
C GLY A 93 3.63 -8.67 1.60
N ALA A 94 2.94 -9.53 0.86
CA ALA A 94 1.53 -9.36 0.50
C ALA A 94 0.61 -9.36 1.73
N LEU A 95 0.87 -10.24 2.70
CA LEU A 95 0.13 -10.26 3.96
C LEU A 95 0.40 -8.99 4.79
N ALA A 96 1.66 -8.58 4.93
CA ALA A 96 2.03 -7.36 5.66
C ALA A 96 1.44 -6.09 5.01
N PHE A 97 1.49 -6.04 3.67
CA PHE A 97 0.88 -4.97 2.89
C PHE A 97 -0.63 -4.95 3.10
N GLY A 98 -1.31 -6.08 2.93
CA GLY A 98 -2.76 -6.19 3.06
C GLY A 98 -3.27 -5.82 4.46
N VAL A 99 -2.61 -6.32 5.51
CA VAL A 99 -2.97 -5.98 6.91
C VAL A 99 -2.74 -4.50 7.17
N GLY A 100 -1.59 -3.94 6.76
CA GLY A 100 -1.32 -2.51 6.88
C GLY A 100 -2.36 -1.65 6.14
N HIS A 101 -2.78 -2.09 4.95
CA HIS A 101 -3.77 -1.38 4.15
C HIS A 101 -5.15 -1.36 4.81
N VAL A 102 -5.61 -2.50 5.34
CA VAL A 102 -6.89 -2.61 6.04
C VAL A 102 -6.87 -1.78 7.34
N CYS A 103 -5.80 -1.88 8.13
CA CYS A 103 -5.64 -1.10 9.36
C CYS A 103 -5.57 0.42 9.11
N TYR A 104 -5.14 0.86 7.92
CA TYR A 104 -5.17 2.27 7.56
C TYR A 104 -6.58 2.74 7.16
N MET A 105 -7.39 1.88 6.56
CA MET A 105 -8.74 2.23 6.09
C MET A 105 -9.82 2.20 7.18
N ILE A 106 -9.55 1.57 8.32
CA ILE A 106 -10.41 1.51 9.51
C ILE A 106 -10.05 2.65 10.45
#